data_AF-D8PUT9-F1
#
_entry.id   AF-D8PUT9-F1
#
_cell.length_a   1.000
_cell.length_b   1.000
_cell.length_c   1.000
_cell.angle_alpha   90.00
_cell.angle_beta   90.00
_cell.angle_gamma   90.00
#
_symmetry.space_group_name_H-M   'P 1'
#
loop_
_entity.id
_entity.type
_entity.pdbx_description
1 polymer ?
#
loop_
_entity_poly.entity_id
_entity_poly.type
_entity_poly.pdbx_seq_one_letter_code
_entity_poly.pdbx_strand_id
1 'polypeptide(L)'
;MEQPDDLAVDYLRQILVVLTNTTNTSFPQGAVSSGRPSLPNDIVALINGLWFNSLVLSLSSALVGIVSKQWLREYIHDAGRSHITNLSVRQVKYDGLRRWYVGVIIALIPVLLQAALFLFLVGIIYLLWHLQPVVAGLVSGLVGLIASFFILTTILPAGQFIIYRMFHLQRHNASQIPFKSAQAWIF
;
A
#
# COMPACT_ATOMS: atom_id res chain seq x y z
N MET A 1 17.74 -58.31 9.61
CA MET A 1 17.55 -57.06 8.86
C MET A 1 16.04 -56.90 8.70
N GLU A 2 15.36 -56.39 9.74
CA GLU A 2 13.93 -56.12 9.69
C GLU A 2 13.64 -55.04 8.66
N GLN A 3 12.72 -55.33 7.75
CA GLN A 3 12.30 -54.43 6.69
C GLN A 3 11.42 -53.32 7.30
N PRO A 4 11.68 -52.03 7.02
CA PRO A 4 10.91 -50.91 7.56
C PRO A 4 9.42 -50.95 7.16
N ASP A 5 9.08 -51.73 6.14
CA ASP A 5 7.73 -51.93 5.64
C ASP A 5 6.87 -52.78 6.60
N ASP A 6 7.49 -53.74 7.30
CA ASP A 6 6.79 -54.63 8.24
C ASP A 6 6.33 -53.86 9.48
N LEU A 7 7.16 -52.93 9.97
CA LEU A 7 6.82 -52.03 11.07
C LEU A 7 5.65 -51.10 10.71
N ALA A 8 5.61 -50.57 9.49
CA ALA A 8 4.54 -49.69 9.04
C ALA A 8 3.18 -50.43 8.96
N VAL A 9 3.20 -51.68 8.50
CA VAL A 9 2.01 -52.54 8.46
C VAL A 9 1.53 -52.87 9.87
N ASP A 10 2.46 -53.07 10.81
CA ASP A 10 2.12 -53.34 12.22
C ASP A 10 1.44 -52.13 12.89
N TYR A 11 1.95 -50.91 12.67
CA TYR A 11 1.30 -49.69 13.15
C TYR A 11 -0.08 -49.49 12.52
N LEU A 12 -0.23 -49.74 11.21
CA LEU A 12 -1.52 -49.64 10.52
C LEU A 12 -2.54 -50.66 11.05
N ARG A 13 -2.10 -51.88 11.33
CA ARG A 13 -2.95 -52.91 11.94
C ARG A 13 -3.35 -52.53 13.36
N GLN A 14 -2.44 -51.96 14.13
CA GLN A 14 -2.73 -51.49 15.48
C GLN A 14 -3.79 -50.37 15.47
N ILE A 15 -3.69 -49.42 14.54
CA ILE A 15 -4.68 -48.36 14.34
C ILE A 15 -6.04 -48.94 13.92
N LEU A 16 -6.06 -49.89 12.97
CA LEU A 16 -7.29 -50.51 12.48
C LEU A 16 -8.04 -51.27 13.59
N VAL A 17 -7.30 -51.99 14.45
CA VAL A 17 -7.87 -52.71 15.61
C VAL A 17 -8.46 -51.73 16.62
N VAL A 18 -7.80 -50.61 16.89
CA VAL A 18 -8.33 -49.55 17.78
C VAL A 18 -9.60 -48.94 17.19
N LEU A 19 -9.64 -48.62 15.89
CA LEU A 19 -10.85 -48.09 15.26
C LEU A 19 -12.01 -49.09 15.27
N THR A 20 -11.73 -50.37 14.99
CA THR A 20 -12.76 -51.41 14.89
C THR A 20 -13.28 -51.83 16.26
N ASN A 21 -12.47 -51.79 17.32
CA ASN A 21 -12.92 -52.06 18.69
C ASN A 21 -13.80 -50.93 19.24
N THR A 22 -13.79 -49.75 18.61
CA THR A 22 -14.51 -48.57 19.09
C THR A 22 -15.79 -48.25 18.30
N THR A 23 -16.16 -49.07 17.31
CA THR A 23 -17.44 -48.92 16.58
C THR A 23 -18.68 -49.27 17.41
N ASN A 24 -18.51 -49.80 18.63
CA ASN A 24 -19.61 -50.14 19.55
C ASN A 24 -19.89 -49.08 20.63
N THR A 25 -19.16 -47.98 20.65
CA THR A 25 -19.45 -46.82 21.51
C THR A 25 -19.67 -45.61 20.63
N SER A 26 -20.89 -45.08 20.65
CA SER A 26 -21.23 -43.79 20.08
C SER A 26 -20.29 -42.72 20.64
N PHE A 27 -19.24 -42.41 19.89
CA PHE A 27 -18.35 -41.33 20.23
C PHE A 27 -19.14 -40.02 20.21
N PRO A 28 -19.10 -39.17 21.25
CA PRO A 28 -19.27 -37.76 20.99
C PRO A 28 -18.17 -37.42 19.98
N GLN A 29 -18.57 -36.92 18.82
CA GLN A 29 -17.68 -36.44 17.77
C GLN A 29 -16.95 -35.19 18.30
N GLY A 30 -16.07 -35.39 19.28
CA GLY A 30 -15.11 -34.42 19.73
C GLY A 30 -14.17 -34.22 18.57
N ALA A 31 -14.34 -33.09 17.88
CA ALA A 31 -13.43 -32.63 16.86
C ALA A 31 -12.01 -32.91 17.34
N VAL A 32 -11.29 -33.79 16.63
CA VAL A 32 -9.86 -33.96 16.82
C VAL A 32 -9.25 -32.64 16.37
N SER A 33 -9.19 -31.68 17.29
CA SER A 33 -8.47 -30.44 17.11
C SER A 33 -7.01 -30.85 16.99
N SER A 34 -6.56 -30.96 15.74
CA SER A 34 -5.13 -31.05 15.42
C SER A 34 -4.48 -29.92 16.20
N GLY A 35 -3.58 -30.22 17.15
CA GLY A 35 -2.88 -29.21 17.98
C GLY A 35 -1.97 -28.27 17.19
N ARG A 36 -2.18 -28.14 15.88
CA ARG A 36 -1.60 -27.09 15.07
C ARG A 36 -2.41 -25.82 15.30
N PRO A 37 -1.77 -24.68 15.57
CA PRO A 37 -2.46 -23.40 15.55
C PRO A 37 -2.99 -23.17 14.14
N SER A 38 -4.28 -23.43 13.93
CA SER A 38 -4.98 -23.08 12.69
C SER A 38 -5.50 -21.66 12.84
N LEU A 39 -5.10 -20.82 11.89
CA LEU A 39 -5.61 -19.45 11.78
C LEU A 39 -7.11 -19.50 11.42
N PRO A 40 -7.98 -18.75 12.11
CA PRO A 40 -9.36 -18.55 11.68
C PRO A 40 -9.42 -18.07 10.22
N ASN A 41 -10.37 -18.58 9.44
CA ASN A 41 -10.50 -18.25 8.01
C ASN A 41 -10.65 -16.73 7.77
N ASP A 42 -11.35 -16.03 8.67
CA ASP A 42 -11.54 -14.58 8.60
C ASP A 42 -10.22 -13.80 8.73
N ILE A 43 -9.33 -14.29 9.60
CA ILE A 43 -8.02 -13.71 9.82
C ILE A 43 -7.14 -13.88 8.59
N VAL A 44 -7.16 -15.07 7.98
CA VAL A 44 -6.41 -15.34 6.75
C VAL A 44 -6.90 -14.43 5.61
N ALA A 45 -8.22 -14.22 5.49
CA ALA A 45 -8.80 -13.31 4.52
C ALA A 45 -8.35 -11.86 4.75
N LEU A 46 -8.30 -11.39 6.00
CA LEU A 46 -7.82 -10.04 6.34
C LEU A 46 -6.34 -9.83 5.99
N ILE A 47 -5.46 -10.79 6.33
CA ILE A 47 -4.03 -10.71 6.01
C ILE A 47 -3.82 -10.65 4.50
N ASN A 48 -4.49 -11.53 3.75
CA ASN A 48 -4.41 -11.53 2.30
C ASN A 48 -4.96 -10.23 1.70
N GLY A 49 -6.08 -9.74 2.21
CA GLY A 49 -6.65 -8.45 1.80
C GLY A 49 -5.68 -7.28 2.02
N LEU A 50 -5.01 -7.23 3.18
CA LEU A 50 -3.97 -6.25 3.49
C LEU A 50 -2.80 -6.32 2.50
N TRP A 51 -2.31 -7.54 2.22
CA TRP A 51 -1.21 -7.74 1.27
C TRP A 51 -1.59 -7.37 -0.16
N PHE A 52 -2.74 -7.81 -0.66
CA PHE A 52 -3.21 -7.44 -1.99
C PHE A 52 -3.40 -5.93 -2.12
N ASN A 53 -3.99 -5.28 -1.11
CA ASN A 53 -4.14 -3.83 -1.13
C ASN A 53 -2.78 -3.11 -1.14
N SER A 54 -1.79 -3.62 -0.39
CA SER A 54 -0.43 -3.05 -0.41
C SER A 54 0.22 -3.14 -1.80
N LEU A 55 0.04 -4.26 -2.50
CA LEU A 55 0.56 -4.44 -3.85
C LEU A 55 -0.12 -3.50 -4.85
N VAL A 56 -1.45 -3.40 -4.78
CA VAL A 56 -2.24 -2.50 -5.65
C VAL A 56 -1.83 -1.05 -5.44
N LEU A 57 -1.62 -0.62 -4.19
CA LEU A 57 -1.16 0.74 -3.88
C LEU A 57 0.26 1.00 -4.40
N SER A 58 1.17 0.04 -4.25
CA SER A 58 2.53 0.12 -4.80
C SER A 58 2.53 0.25 -6.33
N LEU A 59 1.72 -0.58 -7.01
CA LEU A 59 1.57 -0.52 -8.46
C LEU A 59 0.96 0.80 -8.92
N SER A 60 -0.05 1.29 -8.20
CA SER A 60 -0.69 2.58 -8.46
C SER A 60 0.33 3.73 -8.32
N SER A 61 1.15 3.71 -7.26
CA SER A 61 2.24 4.67 -7.07
C SER A 61 3.24 4.66 -8.23
N ALA A 62 3.64 3.47 -8.70
CA ALA A 62 4.52 3.31 -9.83
C ALA A 62 3.92 3.88 -11.13
N LEU A 63 2.64 3.60 -11.41
CA LEU A 63 1.93 4.13 -12.57
C LEU A 63 1.86 5.66 -12.53
N VAL A 64 1.48 6.24 -11.39
CA VAL A 64 1.45 7.70 -11.21
C VAL A 64 2.85 8.29 -11.42
N GLY A 65 3.91 7.62 -10.95
CA GLY A 65 5.28 8.04 -11.18
C GLY A 65 5.72 7.99 -12.64
N ILE A 66 5.29 6.97 -13.39
CA ILE A 66 5.57 6.86 -14.83
C ILE A 66 4.88 8.00 -15.59
N VAL A 67 3.58 8.21 -15.35
CA VAL A 67 2.81 9.29 -15.98
C VAL A 67 3.41 10.66 -15.64
N SER A 68 3.80 10.87 -14.38
CA SER A 68 4.46 12.11 -13.94
C SER A 68 5.78 12.36 -14.68
N LYS A 69 6.59 11.32 -14.89
CA LYS A 69 7.81 11.41 -15.70
C LYS A 69 7.52 11.73 -17.17
N GLN A 70 6.44 11.18 -17.72
CA GLN A 70 6.03 11.47 -19.10
C GLN A 70 5.67 12.94 -19.28
N TRP A 71 4.85 13.51 -18.38
CA TRP A 71 4.52 14.94 -18.39
C TRP A 71 5.76 15.82 -18.27
N LEU A 72 6.71 15.47 -17.39
CA LEU A 72 7.94 16.23 -17.21
C LEU A 72 8.83 16.19 -18.48
N ARG A 73 8.90 15.03 -19.13
CA ARG A 73 9.67 14.86 -20.37
C ARG A 73 9.10 15.69 -21.51
N GLU A 74 7.78 15.65 -21.70
CA GLU A 74 7.09 16.45 -22.72
C GLU A 74 7.30 17.94 -22.46
N TYR A 75 7.20 18.37 -21.20
CA TYR A 75 7.45 19.75 -20.82
C TYR A 75 8.87 20.22 -21.15
N ILE A 76 9.90 19.42 -20.84
CA ILE A 76 11.30 19.76 -21.14
C ILE A 76 11.53 19.79 -22.65
N HIS A 77 10.96 18.83 -23.39
CA HIS A 77 11.08 18.74 -24.83
C HIS A 77 10.44 19.93 -25.55
N ASP A 78 9.24 20.34 -25.13
CA ASP A 78 8.56 21.55 -25.59
C ASP A 78 9.36 22.82 -25.27
N ALA A 79 9.92 22.91 -24.05
CA ALA A 79 10.71 24.06 -23.63
C ALA A 79 12.01 24.21 -24.44
N GLY A 80 12.62 23.09 -24.85
CA GLY A 80 13.82 23.07 -25.69
C GLY A 80 13.58 23.47 -27.15
N ARG A 81 12.37 23.27 -27.70
CA ARG A 81 12.00 23.72 -29.05
C ARG A 81 11.64 25.21 -29.13
N SER A 82 11.25 25.81 -28.01
CA SER A 82 10.87 27.23 -27.91
C SER A 82 12.09 28.15 -27.78
N HIS A 83 13.04 28.07 -28.72
CA HIS A 83 14.31 28.77 -28.58
C HIS A 83 14.30 30.26 -28.99
N ILE A 84 13.22 30.83 -29.56
CA ILE A 84 13.31 32.19 -30.15
C ILE A 84 12.16 33.18 -29.85
N THR A 85 10.94 32.79 -29.45
CA THR A 85 9.89 33.78 -29.17
C THR A 85 8.89 33.33 -28.10
N ASN A 86 8.46 34.27 -27.25
CA ASN A 86 7.44 34.19 -26.18
C ASN A 86 7.86 33.71 -24.77
N LEU A 87 8.50 34.63 -24.04
CA LEU A 87 8.56 34.62 -22.57
C LEU A 87 7.18 34.49 -21.92
N SER A 88 6.13 35.02 -22.54
CA SER A 88 4.74 34.96 -22.07
C SER A 88 4.12 33.56 -22.16
N VAL A 89 4.39 32.79 -23.22
CA VAL A 89 3.93 31.39 -23.36
C VAL A 89 4.64 30.49 -22.35
N ARG A 90 5.93 30.76 -22.10
CA ARG A 90 6.71 30.06 -21.07
C ARG A 90 6.19 30.40 -19.67
N GLN A 91 5.84 31.65 -19.39
CA GLN A 91 5.21 32.06 -18.13
C GLN A 91 3.81 31.47 -17.96
N VAL A 92 2.97 31.42 -18.99
CA VAL A 92 1.63 30.83 -18.92
C VAL A 92 1.68 29.30 -18.77
N LYS A 93 2.62 28.61 -19.43
CA LYS A 93 2.85 27.16 -19.20
C LYS A 93 3.47 26.89 -17.83
N TYR A 94 4.40 27.73 -17.35
CA TYR A 94 4.99 27.61 -16.02
C TYR A 94 3.96 27.89 -14.92
N ASP A 95 3.14 28.92 -15.08
CA ASP A 95 1.99 29.23 -14.23
C ASP A 95 0.91 28.15 -14.34
N GLY A 96 0.76 27.52 -15.50
CA GLY A 96 -0.06 26.34 -15.74
C GLY A 96 0.45 25.14 -14.96
N LEU A 97 1.75 24.82 -14.99
CA LEU A 97 2.37 23.78 -14.16
C LEU A 97 2.32 24.09 -12.65
N ARG A 98 2.29 25.37 -12.29
CA ARG A 98 2.21 25.84 -10.90
C ARG A 98 0.76 25.85 -10.38
N ARG A 99 -0.22 26.04 -11.27
CA ARG A 99 -1.67 25.97 -10.99
C ARG A 99 -2.23 24.56 -11.13
N TRP A 100 -1.67 23.73 -12.01
CA TRP A 100 -2.05 22.34 -12.18
C TRP A 100 -1.31 21.49 -11.16
N TYR A 101 -2.05 20.57 -10.54
CA TYR A 101 -1.69 19.84 -9.33
C TYR A 101 -0.46 18.91 -9.45
N VAL A 102 0.32 18.97 -10.54
CA VAL A 102 1.48 18.10 -10.84
C VAL A 102 2.48 18.05 -9.69
N GLY A 103 2.79 19.20 -9.10
CA GLY A 103 3.68 19.27 -7.94
C GLY A 103 3.13 18.57 -6.69
N VAL A 104 1.82 18.42 -6.57
CA VAL A 104 1.17 17.67 -5.49
C VAL A 104 1.05 16.19 -5.85
N ILE A 105 0.71 15.85 -7.10
CA ILE A 105 0.70 14.46 -7.60
C ILE A 105 2.07 13.81 -7.38
N ILE A 106 3.16 14.51 -7.74
CA ILE A 106 4.52 14.02 -7.56
C ILE A 106 4.87 13.86 -6.07
N ALA A 107 4.42 14.79 -5.23
CA ALA A 107 4.62 14.70 -3.78
C ALA A 107 3.81 13.58 -3.13
N LEU A 108 2.69 13.15 -3.75
CA LEU A 108 1.82 12.10 -3.25
C LEU A 108 2.36 10.68 -3.57
N ILE A 109 3.13 10.51 -4.66
CA ILE A 109 3.75 9.22 -5.05
C ILE A 109 4.50 8.55 -3.88
N PRO A 110 5.47 9.22 -3.21
CA PRO A 110 6.21 8.61 -2.10
C PRO A 110 5.29 8.28 -0.92
N VAL A 111 4.24 9.09 -0.69
CA VAL A 111 3.26 8.85 0.38
C VAL A 111 2.44 7.60 0.09
N LEU A 112 1.96 7.38 -1.14
CA LEU A 112 1.26 6.14 -1.51
C LEU A 112 2.16 4.92 -1.36
N LEU A 113 3.43 5.03 -1.75
CA LEU A 113 4.40 3.94 -1.63
C LEU A 113 4.70 3.61 -0.16
N GLN A 114 4.87 4.63 0.68
CA GLN A 114 5.08 4.45 2.11
C GLN A 114 3.84 3.86 2.78
N ALA A 115 2.65 4.30 2.41
CA ALA A 115 1.40 3.71 2.89
C ALA A 115 1.30 2.21 2.52
N ALA A 116 1.66 1.84 1.28
CA ALA A 116 1.74 0.44 0.87
C ALA A 116 2.71 -0.36 1.74
N LEU A 117 3.90 0.19 2.02
CA LEU A 117 4.91 -0.45 2.87
C LEU A 117 4.41 -0.66 4.31
N PHE A 118 3.78 0.35 4.92
CA PHE A 118 3.22 0.20 6.27
C PHE A 118 2.09 -0.84 6.30
N LEU A 119 1.23 -0.86 5.30
CA LEU A 119 0.16 -1.85 5.21
C LEU A 119 0.70 -3.28 5.10
N PHE A 120 1.78 -3.46 4.34
CA PHE A 120 2.48 -4.74 4.24
C PHE A 120 3.10 -5.17 5.58
N LEU A 121 3.75 -4.25 6.30
CA LEU A 121 4.30 -4.50 7.63
C LEU A 121 3.22 -4.87 8.65
N VAL A 122 2.05 -4.22 8.61
CA VAL A 122 0.90 -4.59 9.46
C VAL A 122 0.47 -6.03 9.20
N GLY A 123 0.37 -6.44 7.93
CA GLY A 123 0.08 -7.82 7.57
C GLY A 123 1.12 -8.82 8.09
N ILE A 124 2.41 -8.47 8.03
CA ILE A 124 3.50 -9.28 8.60
C ILE A 124 3.37 -9.40 10.11
N ILE A 125 3.16 -8.29 10.82
CA ILE A 125 3.00 -8.28 12.28
C ILE A 125 1.84 -9.19 12.68
N TYR A 126 0.70 -9.06 12.00
CA TYR A 126 -0.48 -9.86 12.29
C TYR A 126 -0.24 -11.37 12.09
N LEU A 127 0.47 -11.75 11.03
CA LEU A 127 0.90 -13.13 10.80
C LEU A 127 1.84 -13.62 11.90
N LEU A 128 2.84 -12.80 12.27
CA LEU A 128 3.83 -13.16 13.27
C LEU A 128 3.21 -13.38 14.65
N TRP A 129 2.20 -12.59 15.02
CA TRP A 129 1.47 -12.75 16.27
C TRP A 129 0.82 -14.12 16.44
N HIS A 130 0.38 -14.73 15.33
CA HIS A 130 -0.24 -16.05 15.34
C HIS A 130 0.76 -17.20 15.23
N LEU A 131 1.98 -16.94 14.74
CA LEU A 131 3.00 -17.97 14.55
C LEU A 131 4.01 -18.02 15.71
N GLN A 132 4.52 -16.86 16.13
CA GLN A 132 5.57 -16.68 17.13
C GLN A 132 5.41 -15.31 17.85
N PRO A 133 4.63 -15.22 18.95
CA PRO A 133 4.29 -13.95 19.59
C PRO A 133 5.50 -13.19 20.17
N VAL A 134 6.56 -13.91 20.58
CA VAL A 134 7.79 -13.29 21.10
C VAL A 134 8.50 -12.46 20.02
N VAL A 135 8.67 -13.04 18.82
CA VAL A 135 9.28 -12.34 17.68
C VAL A 135 8.35 -11.23 17.21
N ALA A 136 7.03 -11.47 17.24
CA ALA A 136 6.02 -10.46 16.89
C ALA A 136 6.12 -9.21 17.76
N GLY A 137 6.29 -9.35 19.08
CA GLY A 137 6.44 -8.22 19.99
C GLY A 137 7.66 -7.36 19.68
N LEU A 138 8.82 -8.00 19.45
CA LEU A 138 10.06 -7.29 19.10
C LEU A 138 9.93 -6.52 17.78
N VAL A 139 9.40 -7.18 16.74
CA VAL A 139 9.19 -6.57 15.42
C VAL A 139 8.15 -5.44 15.50
N SER A 140 7.07 -5.63 16.27
CA SER A 140 6.03 -4.60 16.46
C SER A 140 6.58 -3.36 17.15
N GLY A 141 7.43 -3.53 18.17
CA GLY A 141 8.07 -2.41 18.87
C GLY A 141 8.98 -1.60 17.94
N LEU A 142 9.81 -2.29 17.15
CA LEU A 142 10.71 -1.65 16.18
C LEU A 142 9.93 -0.91 15.09
N VAL A 143 8.92 -1.56 14.49
CA VAL A 143 8.07 -0.94 13.46
C VAL A 143 7.30 0.23 14.04
N GLY A 144 6.78 0.12 15.26
CA GLY A 144 6.06 1.20 15.95
C GLY A 144 6.94 2.42 16.24
N LEU A 145 8.20 2.20 16.63
CA LEU A 145 9.18 3.28 16.84
C LEU A 145 9.55 3.98 15.52
N ILE A 146 9.78 3.22 14.45
CA ILE A 146 10.05 3.78 13.12
C ILE A 146 8.82 4.53 12.61
N ALA A 147 7.63 3.96 12.76
CA ALA A 147 6.37 4.57 12.34
C ALA A 147 6.11 5.88 13.10
N SER A 148 6.32 5.93 14.41
CA SER A 148 6.10 7.14 15.20
C SER A 148 7.07 8.25 14.81
N PHE A 149 8.36 7.93 14.64
CA PHE A 149 9.34 8.90 14.15
C PHE A 149 8.99 9.40 12.74
N PHE A 150 8.61 8.48 11.85
CA PHE A 150 8.18 8.81 10.49
C PHE A 150 6.94 9.72 10.49
N ILE A 151 5.92 9.41 11.30
CA ILE A 151 4.71 10.22 11.46
C ILE A 151 5.07 11.62 11.97
N LEU A 152 5.91 11.69 13.01
CA LEU A 152 6.30 12.96 13.63
C LEU A 152 7.08 13.85 12.66
N THR A 153 7.97 13.27 11.85
CA THR A 153 8.82 14.01 10.91
C THR A 153 8.15 14.29 9.57
N THR A 154 7.20 13.46 9.15
CA THR A 154 6.58 13.55 7.83
C THR A 154 5.19 14.16 7.89
N ILE A 155 4.30 13.72 8.79
CA ILE A 155 2.89 14.16 8.80
C ILE A 155 2.75 15.60 9.29
N LEU A 156 3.55 16.03 10.27
CA LEU A 156 3.55 17.43 10.74
C LEU A 156 3.87 18.42 9.61
N PRO A 157 5.04 18.36 8.95
CA PRO A 157 5.36 19.31 7.88
C PRO A 157 4.64 19.00 6.57
N ALA A 158 4.36 17.73 6.22
CA ALA A 158 3.64 17.43 4.99
C ALA A 158 2.16 17.81 5.09
N GLY A 159 1.52 17.60 6.24
CA GLY A 159 0.15 18.05 6.50
C GLY A 159 0.07 19.58 6.48
N GLN A 160 0.98 20.27 7.18
CA GLN A 160 1.09 21.73 7.12
C GLN A 160 1.34 22.23 5.69
N PHE A 161 2.26 21.61 4.95
CA PHE A 161 2.59 22.00 3.58
C PHE A 161 1.42 21.72 2.61
N ILE A 162 0.78 20.55 2.68
CA ILE A 162 -0.36 20.20 1.83
C ILE A 162 -1.54 21.10 2.15
N ILE A 163 -1.90 21.31 3.42
CA ILE A 163 -3.01 22.17 3.83
C ILE A 163 -2.72 23.63 3.45
N TYR A 164 -1.56 24.16 3.83
CA TYR A 164 -1.18 25.55 3.51
C TYR A 164 -1.14 25.77 1.99
N ARG A 165 -0.57 24.85 1.22
CA ARG A 165 -0.43 24.97 -0.24
C ARG A 165 -1.74 24.71 -0.97
N MET A 166 -2.57 23.75 -0.54
CA MET A 166 -3.90 23.47 -1.09
C MET A 166 -4.83 24.67 -0.86
N PHE A 167 -4.87 25.19 0.37
CA PHE A 167 -5.70 26.34 0.73
C PHE A 167 -5.23 27.62 0.05
N HIS A 168 -3.92 27.82 -0.08
CA HIS A 168 -3.35 28.97 -0.78
C HIS A 168 -3.57 28.88 -2.31
N LEU A 169 -3.55 27.69 -2.92
CA LEU A 169 -3.86 27.49 -4.34
C LEU A 169 -5.37 27.66 -4.62
N GLN A 170 -6.23 27.14 -3.74
CA GLN A 170 -7.69 27.28 -3.87
C GLN A 170 -8.14 28.76 -3.76
N ARG A 171 -7.46 29.56 -2.93
CA ARG A 171 -7.71 31.01 -2.81
C ARG A 171 -7.35 31.81 -4.07
N HIS A 172 -6.43 31.31 -4.90
CA HIS A 172 -6.08 31.92 -6.20
C HIS A 172 -6.91 31.37 -7.38
N ASN A 173 -7.69 30.31 -7.20
CA ASN A 173 -8.53 29.72 -8.26
C ASN A 173 -9.98 30.25 -8.26
N ALA A 174 -10.33 31.18 -7.35
CA ALA A 174 -11.68 31.70 -7.25
C ALA A 174 -11.99 32.91 -8.16
N SER A 175 -11.05 33.46 -8.93
CA SER A 175 -11.38 34.47 -9.95
C SER A 175 -10.21 34.75 -10.88
N GLN A 176 -10.31 34.28 -12.13
CA GLN A 176 -10.06 35.06 -13.35
C GLN A 176 -10.24 34.14 -14.56
N ILE A 177 -11.43 34.19 -15.16
CA ILE A 177 -11.76 33.49 -16.41
C ILE A 177 -10.87 34.09 -17.52
N PRO A 178 -10.10 33.28 -18.28
CA PRO A 178 -9.12 33.73 -19.26
C PRO A 178 -9.77 33.99 -20.62
N PHE A 179 -10.86 34.74 -20.67
CA PHE A 179 -11.50 35.14 -21.92
C PHE A 179 -11.80 36.65 -21.90
N LYS A 180 -10.75 37.47 -22.00
CA LYS A 180 -10.90 38.74 -22.70
C LYS A 180 -10.49 38.49 -24.16
N SER A 181 -11.49 38.20 -24.99
CA SER A 181 -11.37 38.16 -26.45
C SER A 181 -11.03 39.56 -26.98
N ALA A 182 -10.44 39.62 -28.18
CA ALA A 182 -10.01 40.86 -28.84
C ALA A 182 -11.12 41.91 -29.08
N GLN A 183 -12.38 41.56 -28.81
CA GLN A 183 -13.56 42.43 -28.95
C GLN A 183 -13.73 43.44 -27.80
N ALA A 184 -12.95 43.34 -26.70
CA ALA A 184 -13.02 44.30 -25.59
C ALA A 184 -12.31 45.66 -25.85
N TRP A 185 -11.76 45.86 -27.05
CA TRP A 185 -11.09 47.11 -27.47
C TRP A 185 -11.95 47.99 -28.38
N ILE A 186 -13.19 47.59 -28.67
CA ILE A 186 -14.09 48.28 -29.61
C ILE A 186 -15.24 49.02 -28.88
N PHE A 187 -15.22 49.07 -27.54
CA PHE A 187 -16.09 49.92 -26.73
C PHE A 187 -15.28 50.74 -25.72
#